data_AF-A0A353X2P1-F1
#
_entry.id   AF-A0A353X2P1-F1
#
_cell.length_a   1.000
_cell.length_b   1.000
_cell.length_c   1.000
_cell.angle_alpha   90.00
_cell.angle_beta   90.00
_cell.angle_gamma   90.00
#
_symmetry.space_group_name_H-M   'P 1'
#
loop_
_entity.id
_entity.type
_entity.pdbx_description
1 polymer ?
#
loop_
_entity_poly.entity_id
_entity_poly.type
_entity_poly.pdbx_seq_one_letter_code
_entity_poly.pdbx_strand_id
1 'polypeptide(L)'
;MGSDYQVDRLGKRFGNAFTVSNVEKAVNNLLQRKANGGRIASVSLTPTHYYYKLNPQNHDQLIEMEQEGYDYWDVPLDYDIPETLSPLPLEEFTAYQDPILGPNQITYHYTLVPRGGVIPIAKQASRLDELFLFDEDAGDEWDGEDPDIKPEDIPDHWEPQPFKPALCADDNGMEYNCLEHMARKPETQKFNRLYEGTVFLLSLGINLKELYNEIMILSGNEDELIDLEEKPAVAARRYYPEGSLYVEDNSIGRNVPIKYTRVKARRWFKLSKTYTNASGKFRIGKGFRKKATILVKFKNGNATIRGINGKLIIWQYIWPVKKNLGTFSRSSMQSLNYTFKYSADAHSNTARYWTAAVAINAVYEMNQLCSRFGISTPPSNLNVWLSSKVTKKASAPMLRRIGHTSDVVKAIQLMLGVWGAATIEVVKKVVPDITYNYVRNERCEEFNLFFRTMLHELAHGVHYRKAGNNYWASYIAYIVKEGGYGSHNSGGVGHCAVGEAWAYYLDNTFRREYYAGFSGNIAANIRVESLRQLENHTPTTSAPVNRFSTGSEGWIPFGMLHDMTDTGETIASVNDAVNGYSVSGIYKGFTSGSTSVSKLTSNILAGNGNRQLNQVNTLRKSYGW
;
A
#
# COMPACT_ATOMS: atom_id res chain seq x y z
N MET A 1 40.75 17.20 -18.40
CA MET A 1 40.73 18.12 -17.25
C MET A 1 39.68 17.60 -16.30
N GLY A 2 40.12 16.96 -15.23
CA GLY A 2 39.24 16.48 -14.17
C GLY A 2 39.09 17.53 -13.07
N SER A 3 37.90 17.61 -12.50
CA SER A 3 37.64 18.08 -11.14
C SER A 3 36.14 17.94 -10.84
N ASP A 4 35.82 17.23 -9.76
CA ASP A 4 34.66 17.45 -8.89
C ASP A 4 33.27 17.60 -9.51
N TYR A 5 32.71 16.50 -10.03
CA TYR A 5 31.24 16.33 -9.97
C TYR A 5 30.85 15.81 -8.57
N GLN A 6 30.91 16.76 -7.62
CA GLN A 6 30.27 16.86 -6.32
C GLN A 6 29.46 15.64 -5.81
N VAL A 7 29.96 15.10 -4.70
CA VAL A 7 29.40 14.06 -3.80
C VAL A 7 28.18 14.56 -2.98
N ASP A 8 27.53 15.64 -3.41
CA ASP A 8 26.80 16.55 -2.51
C ASP A 8 25.26 16.33 -2.48
N ARG A 9 24.81 15.07 -2.31
CA ARG A 9 23.36 14.74 -2.29
C ARG A 9 22.91 13.83 -1.15
N LEU A 10 23.83 13.32 -0.35
CA LEU A 10 23.53 12.57 0.88
C LEU A 10 23.92 13.43 2.09
N GLY A 11 23.28 13.21 3.24
CA GLY A 11 23.65 13.92 4.46
C GLY A 11 25.00 13.43 5.03
N LYS A 12 25.28 13.79 6.30
CA LYS A 12 26.46 13.29 7.04
C LYS A 12 26.54 11.76 6.91
N ARG A 13 27.71 11.26 6.51
CA ARG A 13 28.06 9.85 6.67
C ARG A 13 28.50 9.62 8.11
N PHE A 14 28.00 8.56 8.71
CA PHE A 14 28.33 8.18 10.09
C PHE A 14 29.39 7.08 10.08
N GLY A 15 30.33 7.14 11.03
CA GLY A 15 31.15 5.98 11.33
C GLY A 15 30.23 4.85 11.79
N ASN A 16 30.40 3.64 11.26
CA ASN A 16 29.50 2.54 11.62
C ASN A 16 29.81 2.03 13.04
N ALA A 17 29.08 2.54 14.04
CA ALA A 17 29.23 2.17 15.44
C ALA A 17 28.93 0.68 15.71
N PHE A 18 28.06 0.07 14.90
CA PHE A 18 27.52 -1.27 15.14
C PHE A 18 28.32 -2.39 14.47
N THR A 19 29.48 -2.10 13.88
CA THR A 19 30.34 -3.17 13.37
C THR A 19 30.74 -4.12 14.49
N VAL A 20 30.82 -5.41 14.21
CA VAL A 20 31.27 -6.42 15.20
C VAL A 20 32.58 -5.99 15.86
N SER A 21 33.54 -5.46 15.09
CA SER A 21 34.82 -4.99 15.64
C SER A 21 34.67 -3.86 16.65
N ASN A 22 33.81 -2.87 16.38
CA ASN A 22 33.62 -1.75 17.31
C ASN A 22 32.89 -2.21 18.57
N VAL A 23 31.87 -3.05 18.44
CA VAL A 23 31.12 -3.59 19.58
C VAL A 23 32.02 -4.51 20.43
N GLU A 24 32.82 -5.39 19.81
CA GLU A 24 33.80 -6.23 20.52
C GLU A 24 34.82 -5.40 21.30
N LYS A 25 35.39 -4.37 20.67
CA LYS A 25 36.33 -3.46 21.35
C LYS A 25 35.67 -2.76 22.53
N ALA A 26 34.46 -2.26 22.34
CA ALA A 26 33.71 -1.59 23.40
C ALA A 26 33.38 -2.53 24.57
N VAL A 27 32.89 -3.75 24.30
CA VAL A 27 32.64 -4.77 25.32
C VAL A 27 33.92 -5.09 26.10
N ASN A 28 35.04 -5.31 25.41
CA ASN A 28 36.30 -5.62 26.06
C ASN A 28 36.83 -4.44 26.90
N ASN A 29 36.66 -3.19 26.43
CA ASN A 29 36.98 -1.99 27.22
C ASN A 29 36.16 -1.92 28.51
N LEU A 30 34.85 -2.16 28.43
CA LEU A 30 33.97 -2.13 29.60
C LEU A 30 34.27 -3.26 30.59
N LEU A 31 34.54 -4.47 30.10
CA LEU A 31 34.95 -5.59 30.97
C LEU A 31 36.27 -5.28 31.68
N GLN A 32 37.28 -4.78 30.96
CA GLN A 32 38.56 -4.37 31.54
C GLN A 32 38.39 -3.32 32.64
N ARG A 33 37.53 -2.31 32.42
CA ARG A 33 37.18 -1.30 33.44
C ARG A 33 36.55 -1.96 34.67
N LYS A 34 35.60 -2.88 34.48
CA LYS A 34 34.95 -3.63 35.58
C LYS A 34 35.91 -4.54 36.34
N ALA A 35 36.97 -5.03 35.68
CA ALA A 35 37.99 -5.88 36.28
C ALA A 35 38.99 -5.12 37.18
N ASN A 36 38.97 -3.78 37.19
CA ASN A 36 39.98 -2.94 37.83
C ASN A 36 41.43 -3.34 37.48
N GLY A 37 41.68 -3.69 36.21
CA GLY A 37 43.01 -4.12 35.74
C GLY A 37 43.33 -5.61 35.94
N GLY A 38 42.36 -6.41 36.42
CA GLY A 38 42.43 -7.87 36.40
C GLY A 38 42.41 -8.45 34.98
N ARG A 39 43.06 -9.60 34.77
CA ARG A 39 43.11 -10.27 33.47
C ARG A 39 41.75 -10.91 33.16
N ILE A 40 41.03 -10.36 32.17
CA ILE A 40 39.79 -10.94 31.64
C ILE A 40 40.05 -11.56 30.26
N ALA A 41 39.42 -12.71 29.98
CA ALA A 41 39.44 -13.32 28.67
C ALA A 41 38.69 -12.42 27.67
N SER A 42 39.32 -12.13 26.53
CA SER A 42 38.68 -11.33 25.47
C SER A 42 37.41 -12.00 24.96
N VAL A 43 36.32 -11.24 24.88
CA VAL A 43 35.07 -11.69 24.29
C VAL A 43 35.16 -11.57 22.77
N SER A 44 34.75 -12.63 22.08
CA SER A 44 34.49 -12.62 20.63
C SER A 44 32.98 -12.68 20.39
N LEU A 45 32.49 -11.79 19.54
CA LEU A 45 31.09 -11.66 19.19
C LEU A 45 30.84 -12.26 17.82
N THR A 46 29.72 -12.95 17.68
CA THR A 46 29.23 -13.34 16.35
C THR A 46 28.25 -12.30 15.82
N PRO A 47 28.25 -12.00 14.51
CA PRO A 47 27.32 -11.04 13.93
C PRO A 47 25.86 -11.40 14.21
N THR A 48 25.04 -10.40 14.49
CA THR A 48 23.58 -10.54 14.51
C THR A 48 22.98 -10.33 13.12
N HIS A 49 23.59 -9.43 12.34
CA HIS A 49 23.09 -8.97 11.05
C HIS A 49 24.25 -8.70 10.09
N TYR A 50 23.93 -8.65 8.80
CA TYR A 50 24.84 -8.24 7.74
C TYR A 50 24.25 -7.04 7.01
N TYR A 51 25.05 -5.99 6.82
CA TYR A 51 24.67 -4.82 6.05
C TYR A 51 25.05 -5.02 4.58
N TYR A 52 24.07 -5.00 3.68
CA TYR A 52 24.28 -5.25 2.26
C TYR A 52 23.98 -4.02 1.40
N LYS A 53 24.85 -3.80 0.41
CA LYS A 53 24.57 -3.02 -0.80
C LYS A 53 24.19 -3.98 -1.91
N LEU A 54 23.00 -3.79 -2.46
CA LEU A 54 22.43 -4.58 -3.54
C LEU A 54 22.54 -3.78 -4.85
N ASN A 55 23.04 -4.43 -5.89
CA ASN A 55 23.21 -3.85 -7.22
C ASN A 55 22.33 -4.57 -8.26
N PRO A 56 21.00 -4.41 -8.19
CA PRO A 56 20.09 -5.03 -9.16
C PRO A 56 20.41 -4.52 -10.58
N GLN A 57 20.79 -5.45 -11.45
CA GLN A 57 21.13 -5.22 -12.86
C GLN A 57 19.90 -5.24 -13.76
N ASN A 58 18.83 -5.90 -13.32
CA ASN A 58 17.65 -6.11 -14.15
C ASN A 58 16.35 -6.18 -13.32
N HIS A 59 15.25 -6.29 -14.04
CA HIS A 59 13.90 -6.36 -13.48
C HIS A 59 13.62 -7.56 -12.59
N ASP A 60 14.17 -8.73 -12.91
CA ASP A 60 13.89 -9.97 -12.18
C ASP A 60 14.45 -9.89 -10.78
N GLN A 61 15.63 -9.29 -10.67
CA GLN A 61 16.29 -9.02 -9.41
C GLN A 61 15.48 -8.04 -8.53
N LEU A 62 14.88 -6.99 -9.10
CA LEU A 62 14.01 -6.09 -8.34
C LEU A 62 12.71 -6.77 -7.86
N ILE A 63 12.15 -7.66 -8.70
CA ILE A 63 10.93 -8.40 -8.35
C ILE A 63 11.23 -9.46 -7.29
N GLU A 64 12.34 -10.18 -7.42
CA GLU A 64 12.87 -11.10 -6.42
C GLU A 64 13.02 -10.40 -5.08
N MET A 65 13.66 -9.22 -5.07
CA MET A 65 13.75 -8.37 -3.87
C MET A 65 12.37 -8.04 -3.30
N GLU A 66 11.43 -7.53 -4.11
CA GLU A 66 10.08 -7.22 -3.60
C GLU A 66 9.39 -8.44 -2.97
N GLN A 67 9.56 -9.62 -3.56
CA GLN A 67 8.95 -10.88 -3.12
C GLN A 67 9.58 -11.45 -1.85
N GLU A 68 10.89 -11.27 -1.65
CA GLU A 68 11.56 -11.67 -0.42
C GLU A 68 11.05 -10.88 0.79
N GLY A 69 10.63 -9.63 0.60
CA GLY A 69 9.91 -8.88 1.64
C GLY A 69 10.79 -8.22 2.69
N TYR A 70 12.11 -8.16 2.48
CA TYR A 70 13.00 -7.32 3.28
C TYR A 70 12.65 -5.83 3.14
N ASP A 71 13.15 -5.03 4.07
CA ASP A 71 13.03 -3.59 3.99
C ASP A 71 14.21 -2.97 3.23
N TYR A 72 13.94 -2.64 1.97
CA TYR A 72 14.92 -2.00 1.09
C TYR A 72 14.87 -0.47 1.17
N TRP A 73 16.06 0.12 1.16
CA TRP A 73 16.29 1.55 1.15
C TRP A 73 17.13 1.93 -0.06
N ASP A 74 16.75 3.03 -0.71
CA ASP A 74 17.47 3.67 -1.80
C ASP A 74 18.64 4.54 -1.31
N VAL A 75 18.64 4.89 -0.02
CA VAL A 75 19.72 5.65 0.64
C VAL A 75 20.50 4.71 1.57
N PRO A 76 21.85 4.68 1.52
CA PRO A 76 22.65 3.87 2.42
C PRO A 76 22.30 4.14 3.89
N LEU A 77 22.25 3.09 4.72
CA LEU A 77 21.84 3.19 6.12
C LEU A 77 22.83 3.98 6.99
N ASP A 78 24.10 4.03 6.62
CA ASP A 78 25.18 4.79 7.27
C ASP A 78 25.21 6.28 6.89
N TYR A 79 24.15 6.78 6.23
CA TYR A 79 23.99 8.19 5.89
C TYR A 79 22.69 8.76 6.46
N ASP A 80 22.74 10.06 6.75
CA ASP A 80 21.52 10.86 6.94
C ASP A 80 20.72 10.93 5.64
N ILE A 81 19.39 10.90 5.77
CA ILE A 81 18.49 11.20 4.66
C ILE A 81 18.32 12.72 4.63
N PRO A 82 18.75 13.42 3.56
CA PRO A 82 18.50 14.85 3.43
C PRO A 82 16.99 15.15 3.47
N GLU A 83 16.61 16.32 4.00
CA GLU A 83 15.21 16.79 4.02
C GLU A 83 14.65 16.91 2.59
N THR A 84 15.50 17.20 1.61
CA THR A 84 15.19 17.22 0.18
C THR A 84 15.98 16.14 -0.55
N LEU A 85 15.31 15.04 -0.93
CA LEU A 85 15.92 13.97 -1.74
C LEU A 85 16.03 14.32 -3.25
N SER A 86 15.98 15.60 -3.65
CA SER A 86 16.19 15.97 -5.05
C SER A 86 16.69 17.40 -5.24
N PRO A 87 17.84 17.58 -5.93
CA PRO A 87 18.15 18.77 -6.69
C PRO A 87 18.30 18.46 -8.19
N LEU A 88 17.68 17.40 -8.72
CA LEU A 88 17.55 17.30 -10.18
C LEU A 88 16.48 18.29 -10.64
N PRO A 89 16.72 19.06 -11.73
CA PRO A 89 15.72 19.98 -12.33
C PRO A 89 14.54 19.25 -12.98
N LEU A 90 14.31 17.99 -12.62
CA LEU A 90 13.16 17.20 -13.01
C LEU A 90 12.40 16.87 -11.73
N GLU A 91 11.26 17.51 -11.54
CA GLU A 91 10.29 17.34 -10.44
C GLU A 91 9.70 15.90 -10.35
N GLU A 92 10.34 14.91 -10.97
CA GLU A 92 9.81 13.56 -11.24
C GLU A 92 10.40 12.46 -10.35
N PHE A 93 11.47 12.73 -9.59
CA PHE A 93 12.13 11.70 -8.77
C PHE A 93 11.64 11.68 -7.32
N THR A 94 11.35 10.47 -6.85
CA THR A 94 10.71 10.19 -5.53
C THR A 94 11.44 9.13 -4.73
N ALA A 95 12.64 8.84 -5.20
CA ALA A 95 13.63 7.93 -4.63
C ALA A 95 15.00 8.55 -4.90
N TYR A 96 15.96 8.27 -4.02
CA TYR A 96 17.35 8.66 -4.24
C TYR A 96 17.92 7.90 -5.45
N GLN A 97 18.49 8.63 -6.40
CA GLN A 97 19.27 8.07 -7.51
C GLN A 97 20.75 8.32 -7.22
N ASP A 98 21.55 7.26 -7.18
CA ASP A 98 23.00 7.39 -7.03
C ASP A 98 23.56 8.23 -8.20
N PRO A 99 24.28 9.34 -7.95
CA PRO A 99 24.75 10.25 -8.99
C PRO A 99 25.68 9.63 -10.02
N ILE A 100 26.34 8.51 -9.69
CA ILE A 100 27.24 7.81 -10.61
C ILE A 100 26.44 7.03 -11.66
N LEU A 101 25.18 6.70 -11.35
CA LEU A 101 24.27 5.99 -12.24
C LEU A 101 23.45 6.97 -13.08
N GLY A 102 23.26 6.65 -14.35
CA GLY A 102 22.38 7.41 -15.24
C GLY A 102 20.93 7.40 -14.76
N PRO A 103 20.10 8.39 -15.15
CA PRO A 103 18.72 8.57 -14.65
C PRO A 103 17.76 7.42 -14.99
N ASN A 104 18.13 6.54 -15.93
CA ASN A 104 17.35 5.36 -16.34
C ASN A 104 17.94 4.04 -15.81
N GLN A 105 19.04 4.08 -15.07
CA GLN A 105 19.65 2.90 -14.46
C GLN A 105 19.02 2.63 -13.10
N ILE A 106 18.87 1.35 -12.76
CA ILE A 106 18.34 0.95 -11.45
C ILE A 106 19.36 1.37 -10.37
N THR A 107 18.91 2.17 -9.41
CA THR A 107 19.76 2.62 -8.29
C THR A 107 20.13 1.48 -7.34
N TYR A 108 21.17 1.67 -6.54
CA TYR A 108 21.54 0.73 -5.48
C TYR A 108 20.47 0.67 -4.39
N HIS A 109 20.34 -0.50 -3.78
CA HIS A 109 19.46 -0.70 -2.63
C HIS A 109 20.25 -1.20 -1.43
N TYR A 110 19.79 -0.87 -0.24
CA TYR A 110 20.46 -1.15 1.02
C TYR A 110 19.50 -1.82 1.96
N THR A 111 19.96 -2.87 2.64
CA THR A 111 19.14 -3.62 3.60
C THR A 111 20.02 -4.29 4.64
N LEU A 112 19.40 -4.72 5.75
CA LEU A 112 20.02 -5.59 6.74
C LEU A 112 19.43 -6.99 6.61
N VAL A 113 20.31 -7.99 6.60
CA VAL A 113 19.94 -9.40 6.58
C VAL A 113 20.32 -10.01 7.93
N PRO A 114 19.37 -10.55 8.71
CA PRO A 114 19.69 -11.28 9.93
C PRO A 114 20.67 -12.42 9.65
N ARG A 115 21.56 -12.73 10.58
CA ARG A 115 22.51 -13.84 10.42
C ARG A 115 21.75 -15.15 10.20
N GLY A 116 22.10 -15.85 9.12
CA GLY A 116 21.41 -17.07 8.67
C GLY A 116 20.21 -16.80 7.76
N GLY A 117 19.87 -15.54 7.50
CA GLY A 117 18.83 -15.15 6.54
C GLY A 117 19.26 -15.34 5.08
N VAL A 118 18.26 -15.36 4.19
CA VAL A 118 18.47 -15.45 2.73
C VAL A 118 19.01 -14.10 2.22
N ILE A 119 20.12 -14.12 1.49
CA ILE A 119 20.70 -12.89 0.92
C ILE A 119 19.99 -12.55 -0.39
N PRO A 120 19.34 -11.37 -0.48
CA PRO A 120 18.69 -10.92 -1.71
C PRO A 120 19.67 -10.86 -2.87
N ILE A 121 19.29 -11.40 -4.04
CA ILE A 121 20.07 -11.28 -5.28
C ILE A 121 21.56 -11.54 -5.07
N ALA A 122 21.91 -12.60 -4.32
CA ALA A 122 23.21 -12.77 -3.66
C ALA A 122 24.45 -12.53 -4.54
N LYS A 123 24.39 -12.83 -5.84
CA LYS A 123 25.50 -12.59 -6.80
C LYS A 123 25.78 -11.11 -7.06
N GLN A 124 24.80 -10.23 -6.80
CA GLN A 124 24.84 -8.78 -6.97
C GLN A 124 24.85 -8.05 -5.62
N ALA A 125 24.97 -8.79 -4.52
CA ALA A 125 25.02 -8.24 -3.18
C ALA A 125 26.48 -8.10 -2.72
N SER A 126 26.86 -6.90 -2.31
CA SER A 126 28.13 -6.62 -1.64
C SER A 126 27.86 -6.44 -0.15
N ARG A 127 28.43 -7.30 0.68
CA ARG A 127 28.41 -7.11 2.13
C ARG A 127 29.31 -5.93 2.48
N LEU A 128 28.72 -4.91 3.10
CA LEU A 128 29.43 -3.72 3.54
C LEU A 128 30.06 -3.93 4.92
N ASP A 129 29.27 -4.45 5.86
CA ASP A 129 29.70 -4.65 7.24
C ASP A 129 29.03 -5.89 7.87
N GLU A 130 29.71 -6.46 8.87
CA GLU A 130 29.12 -7.39 9.83
C GLU A 130 28.70 -6.61 11.06
N LEU A 131 27.42 -6.73 11.46
CA LEU A 131 26.84 -5.91 12.52
C LEU A 131 26.49 -6.73 13.76
N PHE A 132 26.75 -6.15 14.92
CA PHE A 132 26.19 -6.58 16.19
C PHE A 132 25.16 -5.55 16.65
N LEU A 133 23.89 -5.80 16.32
CA LEU A 133 22.76 -4.98 16.76
C LEU A 133 22.28 -5.51 18.11
N PHE A 134 22.00 -4.60 19.02
CA PHE A 134 21.42 -4.87 20.33
C PHE A 134 20.42 -3.77 20.64
N ASP A 135 19.54 -4.03 21.60
CA ASP A 135 18.68 -2.99 22.16
C ASP A 135 19.43 -2.31 23.30
N GLU A 136 19.86 -1.06 23.13
CA GLU A 136 20.63 -0.32 24.13
C GLU A 136 19.88 -0.08 25.45
N ASP A 137 18.58 -0.41 25.46
CA ASP A 137 17.62 -0.09 26.49
C ASP A 137 17.12 -1.33 27.27
N ALA A 138 17.58 -2.53 26.93
CA ALA A 138 17.19 -3.73 27.65
C ALA A 138 17.84 -3.79 29.05
N GLY A 139 17.02 -4.02 30.08
CA GLY A 139 17.49 -4.19 31.47
C GLY A 139 17.55 -2.92 32.32
N ASP A 140 17.09 -1.77 31.82
CA ASP A 140 16.68 -0.65 32.68
C ASP A 140 15.45 -1.11 33.49
N GLU A 141 15.43 -0.87 34.81
CA GLU A 141 14.31 -1.24 35.68
C GLU A 141 13.00 -0.65 35.15
N TRP A 142 12.17 -1.47 34.51
CA TRP A 142 10.71 -1.34 34.43
C TRP A 142 10.14 0.06 34.11
N ASP A 143 10.62 0.70 33.05
CA ASP A 143 10.02 1.96 32.57
C ASP A 143 8.91 1.72 31.53
N GLY A 144 7.85 1.00 31.92
CA GLY A 144 6.45 1.32 31.56
C GLY A 144 6.02 1.47 30.09
N GLU A 145 6.42 0.59 29.17
CA GLU A 145 5.74 0.43 27.87
C GLU A 145 5.13 -0.96 27.77
N ASP A 146 3.87 -1.07 28.19
CA ASP A 146 3.04 -2.27 28.22
C ASP A 146 3.64 -3.50 28.96
N PRO A 147 3.20 -3.80 30.20
CA PRO A 147 3.68 -4.96 30.97
C PRO A 147 3.46 -6.32 30.29
N ASP A 148 2.69 -6.37 29.19
CA ASP A 148 2.42 -7.59 28.44
C ASP A 148 3.44 -7.89 27.31
N ILE A 149 4.32 -6.95 26.94
CA ILE A 149 5.30 -7.14 25.84
C ILE A 149 6.67 -7.56 26.39
N LYS A 150 7.06 -8.82 26.17
CA LYS A 150 8.40 -9.29 26.55
C LYS A 150 9.41 -8.95 25.45
N PRO A 151 10.71 -8.80 25.76
CA PRO A 151 11.70 -8.45 24.74
C PRO A 151 11.83 -9.52 23.62
N GLU A 152 11.48 -10.78 23.89
CA GLU A 152 11.35 -11.83 22.87
C GLU A 152 10.18 -11.63 21.89
N ASP A 153 9.16 -10.85 22.29
CA ASP A 153 7.98 -10.54 21.50
C ASP A 153 8.21 -9.36 20.54
N ILE A 154 9.28 -8.56 20.75
CA ILE A 154 9.68 -7.46 19.87
C ILE A 154 10.12 -8.05 18.52
N PRO A 155 9.37 -7.89 17.42
CA PRO A 155 9.72 -8.51 16.15
C PRO A 155 11.05 -7.95 15.62
N ASP A 156 11.92 -8.82 15.10
CA ASP A 156 13.05 -8.35 14.32
C ASP A 156 12.52 -7.68 13.04
N HIS A 157 12.57 -6.35 13.01
CA HIS A 157 12.00 -5.56 11.91
C HIS A 157 12.71 -5.80 10.56
N TRP A 158 13.87 -6.44 10.58
CA TRP A 158 14.70 -6.80 9.43
C TRP A 158 14.45 -8.21 8.92
N GLU A 159 13.79 -9.05 9.71
CA GLU A 159 13.28 -10.31 9.18
C GLU A 159 12.28 -9.99 8.06
N PRO A 160 12.44 -10.65 6.89
CA PRO A 160 11.49 -10.51 5.80
C PRO A 160 10.15 -10.97 6.36
N GLN A 161 9.18 -10.07 6.39
CA GLN A 161 7.93 -10.35 7.05
C GLN A 161 7.11 -11.28 6.16
N PRO A 162 6.89 -12.56 6.52
CA PRO A 162 5.83 -13.32 5.89
C PRO A 162 4.51 -12.59 6.19
N PHE A 163 3.64 -12.54 5.19
CA PHE A 163 2.27 -12.11 5.38
C PHE A 163 1.59 -13.02 6.42
N LYS A 164 1.49 -12.54 7.67
CA LYS A 164 0.85 -13.25 8.78
C LYS A 164 -0.51 -12.61 9.07
N PRO A 165 -1.62 -13.35 8.98
CA PRO A 165 -2.89 -13.01 9.60
C PRO A 165 -2.80 -13.44 11.05
N ALA A 166 -2.22 -12.58 11.89
CA ALA A 166 -2.56 -12.55 13.31
C ALA A 166 -3.05 -11.12 13.57
N LEU A 167 -3.97 -10.98 14.52
CA LEU A 167 -4.51 -9.71 15.00
C LEU A 167 -3.46 -8.62 14.86
N CYS A 168 -3.78 -7.60 14.06
CA CYS A 168 -2.88 -6.48 13.86
C CYS A 168 -2.93 -5.68 15.16
N ALA A 169 -2.11 -6.08 16.13
CA ALA A 169 -1.60 -5.16 17.11
C ALA A 169 -0.57 -4.28 16.39
N ASP A 170 -0.64 -2.97 16.59
CA ASP A 170 0.57 -2.18 16.37
C ASP A 170 1.66 -2.61 17.36
N ASP A 171 2.87 -2.08 17.23
CA ASP A 171 3.98 -2.37 18.16
C ASP A 171 3.64 -1.97 19.63
N ASN A 172 2.44 -1.45 19.92
CA ASN A 172 1.93 -1.04 21.24
C ASN A 172 0.76 -1.91 21.74
N GLY A 173 0.55 -3.11 21.17
CA GLY A 173 -0.51 -4.00 21.64
C GLY A 173 -1.94 -3.55 21.28
N MET A 174 -2.14 -2.46 20.53
CA MET A 174 -3.49 -2.03 20.17
C MET A 174 -4.09 -2.93 19.09
N GLU A 175 -4.98 -3.84 19.51
CA GLU A 175 -5.73 -4.72 18.63
C GLU A 175 -6.64 -3.93 17.68
N TYR A 176 -6.46 -4.11 16.37
CA TYR A 176 -7.42 -3.63 15.38
C TYR A 176 -7.93 -4.76 14.48
N ASN A 177 -9.21 -4.66 14.12
CA ASN A 177 -9.94 -5.64 13.36
C ASN A 177 -9.45 -5.65 11.89
N CYS A 178 -8.40 -6.43 11.62
CA CYS A 178 -7.91 -6.69 10.29
C CYS A 178 -8.95 -7.56 9.56
N LEU A 179 -9.77 -6.91 8.73
CA LEU A 179 -10.81 -7.51 7.88
C LEU A 179 -10.36 -8.89 7.35
N GLU A 180 -11.21 -9.87 7.62
CA GLU A 180 -10.99 -11.30 7.39
C GLU A 180 -10.49 -11.60 5.96
N HIS A 181 -9.71 -12.68 5.87
CA HIS A 181 -9.15 -13.32 4.66
C HIS A 181 -7.77 -12.85 4.20
N MET A 182 -6.77 -13.35 4.92
CA MET A 182 -5.37 -13.31 4.53
C MET A 182 -4.79 -14.74 4.70
N ALA A 183 -4.12 -15.24 3.66
CA ALA A 183 -3.70 -16.64 3.50
C ALA A 183 -2.55 -17.04 4.46
N ARG A 184 -2.56 -18.31 4.90
CA ARG A 184 -1.64 -18.94 5.87
C ARG A 184 -0.29 -19.38 5.27
N LYS A 185 0.79 -19.38 6.09
CA LYS A 185 1.95 -20.31 6.02
C LYS A 185 2.72 -20.41 7.37
N PRO A 186 3.57 -21.45 7.58
CA PRO A 186 3.77 -22.14 8.86
C PRO A 186 4.86 -21.56 9.78
N GLU A 187 4.85 -22.09 11.00
CA GLU A 187 5.38 -21.57 12.27
C GLU A 187 6.88 -21.83 12.54
N THR A 188 7.66 -22.31 11.57
CA THR A 188 8.99 -22.86 11.89
C THR A 188 10.11 -21.82 11.80
N GLN A 189 10.60 -21.42 12.98
CA GLN A 189 11.84 -20.68 13.31
C GLN A 189 11.83 -19.15 13.15
N LYS A 190 11.37 -18.46 14.20
CA LYS A 190 11.75 -17.07 14.50
C LYS A 190 13.15 -17.09 15.12
N PHE A 191 14.13 -16.40 14.55
CA PHE A 191 15.42 -16.15 15.20
C PHE A 191 15.53 -14.65 15.40
N ASN A 192 14.98 -14.13 16.50
CA ASN A 192 15.11 -12.71 16.81
C ASN A 192 16.58 -12.42 17.18
N ARG A 193 17.41 -12.15 16.17
CA ARG A 193 18.87 -11.98 16.31
C ARG A 193 19.21 -10.76 17.16
N LEU A 194 18.36 -9.73 17.11
CA LEU A 194 18.47 -8.56 17.97
C LEU A 194 18.30 -8.93 19.45
N TYR A 195 17.28 -9.72 19.77
CA TYR A 195 17.05 -10.22 21.13
C TYR A 195 18.18 -11.12 21.60
N GLU A 196 18.61 -12.09 20.77
CA GLU A 196 19.72 -12.99 21.11
C GLU A 196 21.02 -12.22 21.43
N GLY A 197 21.37 -11.22 20.61
CA GLY A 197 22.54 -10.37 20.85
C GLY A 197 22.43 -9.56 22.15
N THR A 198 21.24 -9.03 22.43
CA THR A 198 20.94 -8.29 23.65
C THR A 198 21.08 -9.18 24.90
N VAL A 199 20.47 -10.36 24.90
CA VAL A 199 20.55 -11.33 26.01
C VAL A 199 21.99 -11.77 26.26
N PHE A 200 22.78 -11.98 25.19
CA PHE A 200 24.19 -12.31 25.33
C PHE A 200 24.97 -11.21 26.07
N LEU A 201 24.81 -9.94 25.70
CA LEU A 201 25.49 -8.82 26.36
C LEU A 201 25.08 -8.68 27.83
N LEU A 202 23.79 -8.84 28.14
CA LEU A 202 23.30 -8.82 29.52
C LEU A 202 23.88 -9.98 30.35
N SER A 203 24.06 -11.16 29.75
CA SER A 203 24.68 -12.31 30.43
C SER A 203 26.15 -12.06 30.83
N LEU A 204 26.83 -11.15 30.14
CA LEU A 204 28.19 -10.69 30.49
C LEU A 204 28.19 -9.58 31.57
N GLY A 205 27.00 -9.14 32.01
CA GLY A 205 26.84 -8.05 32.96
C GLY A 205 27.33 -6.71 32.42
N ILE A 206 27.17 -6.49 31.11
CA ILE A 206 27.44 -5.23 30.42
C ILE A 206 26.24 -4.28 30.58
N ASN A 207 26.50 -3.03 30.97
CA ASN A 207 25.50 -1.98 30.87
C ASN A 207 25.37 -1.54 29.40
N LEU A 208 24.17 -1.67 28.83
CA LEU A 208 23.94 -1.47 27.40
C LEU A 208 24.01 0.01 26.97
N LYS A 209 23.72 0.97 27.87
CA LYS A 209 23.91 2.41 27.62
C LYS A 209 25.38 2.80 27.63
N GLU A 210 26.16 2.27 28.56
CA GLU A 210 27.62 2.44 28.55
C GLU A 210 28.23 1.85 27.28
N LEU A 211 27.77 0.67 26.86
CA LEU A 211 28.18 0.05 25.61
C LEU A 211 27.83 0.94 24.41
N TYR A 212 26.60 1.45 24.35
CA TYR A 212 26.18 2.38 23.31
C TYR A 212 27.09 3.61 23.24
N ASN A 213 27.40 4.24 24.37
CA ASN A 213 28.30 5.39 24.40
C ASN A 213 29.71 5.04 23.93
N GLU A 214 30.26 3.92 24.39
CA GLU A 214 31.60 3.49 23.99
C GLU A 214 31.68 3.21 22.48
N ILE A 215 30.67 2.57 21.87
CA ILE A 215 30.67 2.35 20.41
C ILE A 215 30.52 3.66 19.62
N MET A 216 29.81 4.66 20.17
CA MET A 216 29.68 5.98 19.55
C MET A 216 31.01 6.75 19.59
N ILE A 217 31.74 6.70 20.71
CA ILE A 217 33.09 7.28 20.83
C ILE A 217 34.04 6.61 19.84
N LEU A 218 34.10 5.28 19.83
CA LEU A 218 35.00 4.53 18.93
C LEU A 218 34.74 4.79 17.45
N SER A 219 33.54 5.24 17.09
CA SER A 219 33.12 5.51 15.71
C SER A 219 33.09 6.99 15.34
N GLY A 220 33.50 7.90 16.23
CA GLY A 220 33.50 9.35 15.99
C GLY A 220 32.10 9.96 15.88
N ASN A 221 31.15 9.38 16.60
CA ASN A 221 29.74 9.81 16.65
C ASN A 221 29.40 10.38 18.03
N GLU A 222 30.25 11.23 18.59
CA GLU A 222 30.07 11.77 19.95
C GLU A 222 28.79 12.63 20.07
N ASP A 223 28.23 13.09 18.95
CA ASP A 223 26.93 13.75 18.89
C ASP A 223 25.75 12.83 19.22
N GLU A 224 25.94 11.51 19.19
CA GLU A 224 24.95 10.50 19.54
C GLU A 224 24.96 10.07 21.01
N LEU A 225 25.93 10.49 21.82
CA LEU A 225 26.07 10.04 23.20
C LEU A 225 24.80 10.27 24.03
N ILE A 226 24.57 9.33 24.94
CA ILE A 226 23.50 9.30 25.94
C ILE A 226 24.10 9.79 27.27
N ASP A 227 23.38 10.64 27.99
CA ASP A 227 23.78 11.03 29.34
C ASP A 227 23.55 9.86 30.32
N LEU A 228 24.59 9.49 31.08
CA LEU A 228 24.56 8.39 32.05
C LEU A 228 24.25 8.85 33.48
N GLU A 229 24.35 10.14 33.79
CA GLU A 229 24.23 10.69 35.16
C GLU A 229 22.89 11.43 35.39
N GLU A 230 22.04 11.52 34.38
CA GLU A 230 20.73 12.18 34.50
C GLU A 230 19.80 11.42 35.46
N LYS A 231 19.49 12.07 36.61
CA LYS A 231 18.52 11.59 37.61
C LYS A 231 17.17 11.20 36.96
N PRO A 232 16.45 10.20 37.49
CA PRO A 232 15.27 9.58 36.86
C PRO A 232 14.10 10.53 36.51
N ALA A 233 14.07 11.76 37.02
CA ALA A 233 13.07 12.76 36.62
C ALA A 233 13.29 13.35 35.21
N VAL A 234 14.52 13.23 34.66
CA VAL A 234 14.93 13.79 33.37
C VAL A 234 15.93 12.87 32.65
N ALA A 235 15.79 11.54 32.73
CA ALA A 235 16.56 10.67 31.84
C ALA A 235 16.34 11.11 30.39
N ALA A 236 17.39 11.22 29.56
CA ALA A 236 17.35 11.64 28.15
C ALA A 236 16.08 11.14 27.43
N ARG A 237 15.05 11.99 27.43
CA ARG A 237 13.68 11.63 27.10
C ARG A 237 13.65 10.98 25.73
N ARG A 238 13.09 9.77 25.63
CA ARG A 238 12.79 9.16 24.34
C ARG A 238 11.56 9.83 23.74
N TYR A 239 11.61 10.01 22.43
CA TYR A 239 10.49 10.53 21.67
C TYR A 239 10.05 9.46 20.69
N TYR A 240 8.79 9.08 20.80
CA TYR A 240 8.16 8.06 19.97
C TYR A 240 7.46 8.77 18.82
N PRO A 241 7.84 8.55 17.56
CA PRO A 241 7.20 9.21 16.44
C PRO A 241 5.70 8.89 16.39
N GLU A 242 4.87 9.90 16.55
CA GLU A 242 3.42 9.76 16.57
C GLU A 242 2.73 10.99 15.97
N GLY A 243 1.53 10.77 15.46
CA GLY A 243 0.83 11.83 14.75
C GLY A 243 -0.42 11.38 14.02
N SER A 244 -0.90 12.25 13.15
CA SER A 244 -2.07 12.05 12.30
C SER A 244 -1.76 12.37 10.83
N LEU A 245 -2.21 11.51 9.93
CA LEU A 245 -2.08 11.68 8.49
C LEU A 245 -3.46 11.82 7.84
N TYR A 246 -3.58 12.82 6.96
CA TYR A 246 -4.82 13.13 6.25
C TYR A 246 -4.59 13.28 4.75
N VAL A 247 -5.64 13.12 3.97
CA VAL A 247 -5.70 13.51 2.56
C VAL A 247 -6.85 14.50 2.38
N GLU A 248 -6.65 15.51 1.55
CA GLU A 248 -7.68 16.48 1.22
C GLU A 248 -8.73 15.87 0.29
N ASP A 249 -9.98 15.78 0.74
CA ASP A 249 -11.14 15.68 -0.14
C ASP A 249 -11.48 17.09 -0.64
N ASN A 250 -10.91 17.43 -1.78
CA ASN A 250 -11.09 18.73 -2.43
C ASN A 250 -12.50 18.92 -3.01
N SER A 251 -13.34 17.87 -3.05
CA SER A 251 -14.73 17.97 -3.50
C SER A 251 -15.63 18.56 -2.41
N ILE A 252 -15.42 18.19 -1.15
CA ILE A 252 -16.20 18.73 -0.02
C ILE A 252 -15.41 19.71 0.87
N GLY A 253 -14.16 20.01 0.52
CA GLY A 253 -13.30 20.95 1.25
C GLY A 253 -12.92 20.46 2.65
N ARG A 254 -12.68 19.15 2.81
CA ARG A 254 -12.34 18.54 4.12
C ARG A 254 -11.09 17.68 4.03
N ASN A 255 -10.37 17.58 5.14
CA ASN A 255 -9.31 16.60 5.29
C ASN A 255 -9.91 15.31 5.87
N VAL A 256 -9.70 14.18 5.19
CA VAL A 256 -10.14 12.85 5.66
C VAL A 256 -8.91 12.03 6.10
N PRO A 257 -9.04 11.19 7.15
CA PRO A 257 -7.90 10.42 7.66
C PRO A 257 -7.41 9.40 6.62
N ILE A 258 -6.09 9.21 6.55
CA ILE A 258 -5.48 8.14 5.73
C ILE A 258 -5.47 6.85 6.53
N LYS A 259 -6.12 5.80 6.03
CA LYS A 259 -6.43 4.60 6.80
C LYS A 259 -5.45 3.47 6.48
N TYR A 260 -4.96 2.79 7.52
CA TYR A 260 -4.14 1.58 7.42
C TYR A 260 -2.96 1.71 6.44
N THR A 261 -2.29 2.85 6.45
CA THR A 261 -1.14 3.12 5.57
C THR A 261 0.16 3.02 6.34
N ARG A 262 1.17 2.39 5.75
CA ARG A 262 2.45 2.12 6.41
C ARG A 262 3.23 3.41 6.66
N VAL A 263 3.63 3.62 7.91
CA VAL A 263 4.55 4.68 8.35
C VAL A 263 5.85 4.03 8.80
N LYS A 264 6.99 4.65 8.51
CA LYS A 264 8.31 4.16 8.85
C LYS A 264 9.12 5.24 9.54
N ALA A 265 9.89 4.86 10.56
CA ALA A 265 10.89 5.69 11.19
C ALA A 265 12.28 5.13 10.96
N ARG A 266 13.26 6.01 10.73
CA ARG A 266 14.65 5.65 10.53
C ARG A 266 15.59 6.63 11.23
N ARG A 267 16.57 6.07 11.94
CA ARG A 267 17.84 6.70 12.31
C ARG A 267 18.95 5.67 12.15
N TRP A 268 19.70 5.76 11.05
CA TRP A 268 20.72 4.76 10.68
C TRP A 268 20.20 3.32 10.61
N PHE A 269 20.76 2.44 11.45
CA PHE A 269 20.37 1.06 11.68
C PHE A 269 19.25 0.91 12.73
N LYS A 270 18.79 2.01 13.36
CA LYS A 270 17.58 2.03 14.20
C LYS A 270 16.36 2.32 13.31
N LEU A 271 15.65 1.26 12.95
CA LEU A 271 14.40 1.32 12.18
C LEU A 271 13.21 0.83 12.99
N SER A 272 12.04 1.35 12.65
CA SER A 272 10.74 0.78 13.04
C SER A 272 9.66 1.20 12.03
N LYS A 273 8.50 0.55 12.07
CA LYS A 273 7.38 0.81 11.17
C LYS A 273 6.07 0.55 11.91
N THR A 274 5.04 1.27 11.53
CA THR A 274 3.67 1.08 12.04
C THR A 274 2.68 1.32 10.90
N TYR A 275 1.40 1.33 11.21
CA TYR A 275 0.34 1.70 10.29
C TYR A 275 -0.55 2.77 10.92
N THR A 276 -1.13 3.64 10.08
CA THR A 276 -2.21 4.50 10.56
C THR A 276 -3.44 3.67 10.91
N ASN A 277 -4.18 4.04 11.94
CA ASN A 277 -5.49 3.45 12.23
C ASN A 277 -6.60 4.09 11.38
N ALA A 278 -7.86 3.72 11.63
CA ALA A 278 -9.02 4.25 10.89
C ALA A 278 -9.23 5.76 11.04
N SER A 279 -8.70 6.36 12.12
CA SER A 279 -8.70 7.82 12.37
C SER A 279 -7.45 8.51 11.82
N GLY A 280 -6.59 7.81 11.10
CA GLY A 280 -5.37 8.37 10.51
C GLY A 280 -4.22 8.55 11.51
N LYS A 281 -4.38 8.10 12.76
CA LYS A 281 -3.36 8.21 13.80
C LYS A 281 -2.34 7.09 13.70
N PHE A 282 -1.08 7.36 14.02
CA PHE A 282 -0.03 6.35 14.12
C PHE A 282 0.88 6.63 15.32
N ARG A 283 1.49 5.57 15.87
CA ARG A 283 2.58 5.63 16.84
C ARG A 283 3.61 4.55 16.49
N ILE A 284 4.86 4.95 16.33
CA ILE A 284 6.00 4.06 16.13
C ILE A 284 6.40 3.51 17.50
N GLY A 285 6.46 2.18 17.65
CA GLY A 285 6.78 1.54 18.93
C GLY A 285 8.23 1.70 19.37
N LYS A 286 9.13 2.21 18.50
CA LYS A 286 10.52 2.46 18.84
C LYS A 286 10.77 3.93 19.19
N GLY A 287 11.29 4.17 20.39
CA GLY A 287 11.67 5.50 20.87
C GLY A 287 13.03 5.96 20.33
N PHE A 288 13.15 7.26 20.03
CA PHE A 288 14.39 7.88 19.55
C PHE A 288 14.83 9.00 20.50
N ARG A 289 16.09 8.98 20.94
CA ARG A 289 16.72 10.04 21.75
C ARG A 289 17.15 11.24 20.92
N LYS A 290 17.43 11.00 19.64
CA LYS A 290 17.94 11.97 18.67
C LYS A 290 17.03 11.97 17.44
N LYS A 291 17.39 12.71 16.38
CA LYS A 291 16.49 12.91 15.23
C LYS A 291 16.10 11.61 14.52
N ALA A 292 14.88 11.52 14.00
CA ALA A 292 14.41 10.39 13.20
C ALA A 292 13.72 10.88 11.92
N THR A 293 13.98 10.22 10.80
CA THR A 293 13.31 10.48 9.52
C THR A 293 12.03 9.66 9.42
N ILE A 294 10.92 10.31 9.06
CA ILE A 294 9.60 9.68 8.95
C ILE A 294 9.19 9.57 7.48
N LEU A 295 8.79 8.38 7.06
CA LEU A 295 8.36 8.10 5.70
C LEU A 295 6.99 7.42 5.69
N VAL A 296 6.18 7.74 4.69
CA VAL A 296 4.90 7.08 4.40
C VAL A 296 5.07 6.22 3.15
N LYS A 297 4.66 4.95 3.21
CA LYS A 297 4.57 4.05 2.06
C LYS A 297 3.10 3.67 1.85
N PHE A 298 2.56 3.93 0.66
CA PHE A 298 1.17 3.61 0.30
C PHE A 298 1.00 2.12 -0.01
N LYS A 299 1.09 1.29 1.04
CA LYS A 299 0.83 -0.15 0.99
C LYS A 299 0.38 -0.70 2.35
N ASN A 300 -0.40 -1.77 2.29
CA ASN A 300 -0.77 -2.62 3.42
C ASN A 300 -1.06 -4.06 2.92
N GLY A 301 -1.68 -4.89 3.76
CA GLY A 301 -2.04 -6.26 3.39
C GLY A 301 -3.12 -6.36 2.30
N ASN A 302 -3.90 -5.30 2.07
CA ASN A 302 -4.98 -5.27 1.10
C ASN A 302 -4.56 -4.73 -0.27
N ALA A 303 -3.62 -3.78 -0.31
CA ALA A 303 -3.13 -3.22 -1.57
C ALA A 303 -1.71 -2.66 -1.47
N THR A 304 -1.02 -2.70 -2.61
CA THR A 304 0.20 -1.92 -2.89
C THR A 304 -0.13 -0.91 -3.97
N ILE A 305 -0.02 0.38 -3.64
CA ILE A 305 -0.31 1.48 -4.57
C ILE A 305 1.00 1.94 -5.23
N ARG A 306 1.01 1.91 -6.57
CA ARG A 306 2.15 2.28 -7.40
C ARG A 306 1.83 3.53 -8.19
N GLY A 307 2.83 4.40 -8.32
CA GLY A 307 2.69 5.69 -8.98
C GLY A 307 3.65 5.76 -10.15
N ILE A 308 3.11 5.62 -11.35
CA ILE A 308 3.84 5.47 -12.60
C ILE A 308 3.75 6.79 -13.36
N ASN A 309 4.87 7.48 -13.50
CA ASN A 309 4.94 8.66 -14.35
C ASN A 309 4.98 8.25 -15.83
N GLY A 310 4.89 9.22 -16.75
CA GLY A 310 4.88 8.94 -18.19
C GLY A 310 6.15 8.41 -18.82
N LYS A 311 7.14 7.99 -18.02
CA LYS A 311 8.36 7.35 -18.48
C LYS A 311 8.38 5.92 -17.96
N LEU A 312 9.00 5.01 -18.69
CA LEU A 312 9.19 3.63 -18.23
C LEU A 312 10.29 3.55 -17.17
N ILE A 313 9.98 4.04 -15.99
CA ILE A 313 10.86 3.94 -14.83
C ILE A 313 10.48 2.67 -14.08
N ILE A 314 11.14 1.55 -14.39
CA ILE A 314 10.72 0.19 -14.01
C ILE A 314 10.50 0.03 -12.50
N TRP A 315 11.33 0.67 -11.67
CA TRP A 315 11.17 0.60 -10.22
C TRP A 315 9.90 1.29 -9.70
N GLN A 316 9.27 2.18 -10.46
CA GLN A 316 7.94 2.74 -10.13
C GLN A 316 6.82 1.70 -10.26
N TYR A 317 7.04 0.64 -11.05
CA TYR A 317 6.12 -0.48 -11.21
C TYR A 317 6.36 -1.59 -10.18
N ILE A 318 7.47 -1.53 -9.42
CA ILE A 318 7.89 -2.56 -8.44
C ILE A 318 7.84 -2.03 -7.00
N TRP A 319 8.04 -0.74 -6.77
CA TRP A 319 7.96 -0.17 -5.43
C TRP A 319 6.64 0.58 -5.20
N PRO A 320 6.11 0.57 -3.96
CA PRO A 320 4.98 1.41 -3.60
C PRO A 320 5.37 2.89 -3.70
N VAL A 321 4.37 3.75 -3.90
CA VAL A 321 4.57 5.19 -3.71
C VAL A 321 5.07 5.44 -2.28
N LYS A 322 6.15 6.21 -2.17
CA LYS A 322 6.83 6.55 -0.91
C LYS A 322 6.98 8.06 -0.81
N LYS A 323 6.63 8.64 0.34
CA LYS A 323 6.84 10.05 0.67
C LYS A 323 7.72 10.17 1.91
N ASN A 324 8.81 10.92 1.82
CA ASN A 324 9.54 11.41 3.00
C ASN A 324 8.78 12.61 3.59
N LEU A 325 8.37 12.52 4.86
CA LEU A 325 7.72 13.62 5.57
C LEU A 325 8.72 14.61 6.16
N GLY A 326 9.96 14.17 6.38
CA GLY A 326 11.03 14.98 6.97
C GLY A 326 11.75 14.27 8.11
N THR A 327 12.68 14.99 8.71
CA THR A 327 13.47 14.56 9.87
C THR A 327 13.08 15.39 11.07
N PHE A 328 12.74 14.72 12.17
CA PHE A 328 12.15 15.34 13.35
C PHE A 328 12.98 15.03 14.58
N SER A 329 12.99 15.92 15.57
CA SER A 329 13.73 15.73 16.81
C SER A 329 12.91 16.13 18.02
N ARG A 330 13.20 15.52 19.18
CA ARG A 330 12.51 15.84 20.44
C ARG A 330 10.98 15.79 20.30
N SER A 331 10.28 16.72 20.94
CA SER A 331 8.81 16.79 20.95
C SER A 331 8.19 16.95 19.56
N SER A 332 8.92 17.46 18.56
CA SER A 332 8.41 17.54 17.18
C SER A 332 8.13 16.17 16.55
N MET A 333 8.71 15.09 17.09
CA MET A 333 8.38 13.72 16.70
C MET A 333 7.01 13.26 17.21
N GLN A 334 6.48 13.87 18.28
CA GLN A 334 5.27 13.37 18.97
C GLN A 334 3.98 14.12 18.60
N SER A 335 4.04 15.00 17.61
CA SER A 335 2.88 15.80 17.19
C SER A 335 2.85 15.98 15.68
N LEU A 336 3.20 14.92 14.94
CA LEU A 336 3.25 14.96 13.48
C LEU A 336 1.83 15.14 12.93
N ASN A 337 1.61 16.19 12.14
CA ASN A 337 0.35 16.37 11.43
C ASN A 337 0.66 16.70 9.97
N TYR A 338 0.29 15.79 9.06
CA TYR A 338 0.55 15.96 7.65
C TYR A 338 -0.70 15.72 6.82
N THR A 339 -1.02 16.67 5.94
CA THR A 339 -2.11 16.53 4.96
C THR A 339 -1.53 16.45 3.56
N PHE A 340 -1.82 15.37 2.86
CA PHE A 340 -1.58 15.26 1.42
C PHE A 340 -2.60 16.16 0.70
N LYS A 341 -2.10 17.26 0.15
CA LYS A 341 -2.90 18.28 -0.54
C LYS A 341 -3.14 17.93 -1.99
N TYR A 342 -4.30 18.31 -2.50
CA TYR A 342 -4.63 18.21 -3.90
C TYR A 342 -3.71 19.13 -4.72
N SER A 343 -3.35 18.67 -5.93
CA SER A 343 -2.66 19.48 -6.92
C SER A 343 -3.38 19.33 -8.25
N ALA A 344 -3.69 20.44 -8.91
CA ALA A 344 -4.28 20.42 -10.24
C ALA A 344 -3.31 19.92 -11.31
N ASP A 345 -2.00 20.10 -11.10
CA ASP A 345 -0.98 19.55 -11.99
C ASP A 345 -0.87 18.03 -11.76
N ALA A 346 -1.48 17.26 -12.67
CA ALA A 346 -1.49 15.81 -12.62
C ALA A 346 -0.10 15.17 -12.81
N HIS A 347 0.87 15.91 -13.32
CA HIS A 347 2.21 15.41 -13.53
C HIS A 347 3.13 15.68 -12.33
N SER A 348 2.68 16.49 -11.37
CA SER A 348 3.39 16.74 -10.12
C SER A 348 3.44 15.52 -9.19
N ASN A 349 4.51 15.42 -8.42
CA ASN A 349 4.59 14.46 -7.32
C ASN A 349 3.50 14.68 -6.27
N THR A 350 3.05 15.92 -6.05
CA THR A 350 1.96 16.26 -5.14
C THR A 350 0.67 15.54 -5.55
N ALA A 351 0.27 15.63 -6.82
CA ALA A 351 -0.88 14.91 -7.33
C ALA A 351 -0.72 13.39 -7.16
N ARG A 352 0.48 12.86 -7.41
CA ARG A 352 0.76 11.42 -7.27
C ARG A 352 0.68 10.92 -5.82
N TYR A 353 1.16 11.70 -4.85
CA TYR A 353 1.03 11.34 -3.44
C TYR A 353 -0.42 11.45 -2.96
N TRP A 354 -1.12 12.48 -3.43
CA TRP A 354 -2.53 12.68 -3.13
C TRP A 354 -3.39 11.53 -3.69
N THR A 355 -3.26 11.18 -4.97
CA THR A 355 -4.01 10.06 -5.56
C THR A 355 -3.68 8.72 -4.91
N ALA A 356 -2.41 8.50 -4.51
CA ALA A 356 -2.03 7.30 -3.77
C ALA A 356 -2.72 7.21 -2.40
N ALA A 357 -2.88 8.34 -1.71
CA ALA A 357 -3.62 8.44 -0.46
C ALA A 357 -5.12 8.21 -0.63
N VAL A 358 -5.73 8.75 -1.70
CA VAL A 358 -7.15 8.49 -2.01
C VAL A 358 -7.36 7.02 -2.38
N ALA A 359 -6.47 6.41 -3.17
CA ALA A 359 -6.60 5.03 -3.62
C ALA A 359 -6.50 4.02 -2.47
N ILE A 360 -5.55 4.18 -1.53
CA ILE A 360 -5.45 3.28 -0.38
C ILE A 360 -6.67 3.41 0.54
N ASN A 361 -7.23 4.61 0.68
CA ASN A 361 -8.50 4.83 1.38
C ASN A 361 -9.66 4.13 0.64
N ALA A 362 -9.76 4.26 -0.69
CA ALA A 362 -10.81 3.61 -1.47
C ALA A 362 -10.81 2.08 -1.30
N VAL A 363 -9.63 1.45 -1.22
CA VAL A 363 -9.51 0.01 -0.92
C VAL A 363 -10.09 -0.30 0.47
N TYR A 364 -9.78 0.51 1.48
CA TYR A 364 -10.35 0.33 2.82
C TYR A 364 -11.87 0.51 2.82
N GLU A 365 -12.38 1.60 2.24
CA GLU A 365 -13.82 1.89 2.20
C GLU A 365 -14.60 0.81 1.47
N MET A 366 -14.08 0.32 0.34
CA MET A 366 -14.67 -0.81 -0.38
C MET A 366 -14.84 -2.01 0.54
N ASN A 367 -13.83 -2.36 1.34
CA ASN A 367 -13.92 -3.51 2.24
C ASN A 367 -14.94 -3.30 3.36
N GLN A 368 -15.01 -2.09 3.94
CA GLN A 368 -15.99 -1.76 4.98
C GLN A 368 -17.41 -1.83 4.43
N LEU A 369 -17.65 -1.25 3.26
CA LEU A 369 -18.95 -1.23 2.61
C LEU A 369 -19.37 -2.63 2.17
N CYS A 370 -18.48 -3.43 1.58
CA CYS A 370 -18.76 -4.84 1.29
C CYS A 370 -19.21 -5.61 2.54
N SER A 371 -18.49 -5.44 3.65
CA SER A 371 -18.82 -6.10 4.92
C SER A 371 -20.19 -5.65 5.44
N ARG A 372 -20.48 -4.35 5.41
CA ARG A 372 -21.77 -3.78 5.81
C ARG A 372 -22.93 -4.30 4.96
N PHE A 373 -22.73 -4.52 3.67
CA PHE A 373 -23.73 -5.06 2.75
C PHE A 373 -23.77 -6.60 2.70
N GLY A 374 -22.93 -7.29 3.48
CA GLY A 374 -22.91 -8.76 3.55
C GLY A 374 -22.45 -9.42 2.25
N ILE A 375 -21.51 -8.79 1.53
CA ILE A 375 -20.90 -9.33 0.31
C ILE A 375 -19.39 -9.51 0.50
N SER A 376 -18.75 -10.29 -0.38
CA SER A 376 -17.31 -10.52 -0.24
C SER A 376 -16.51 -9.26 -0.62
N THR A 377 -15.39 -9.03 0.06
CA THR A 377 -14.44 -7.97 -0.28
C THR A 377 -13.62 -8.34 -1.52
N PRO A 378 -12.99 -7.38 -2.24
CA PRO A 378 -11.98 -7.71 -3.25
C PRO A 378 -10.86 -8.62 -2.70
N PRO A 379 -10.13 -9.35 -3.54
CA PRO A 379 -8.97 -10.11 -3.10
C PRO A 379 -7.94 -9.24 -2.37
N SER A 380 -7.31 -9.74 -1.31
CA SER A 380 -6.24 -9.04 -0.61
C SER A 380 -4.96 -8.92 -1.44
N ASN A 381 -4.03 -8.07 -1.01
CA ASN A 381 -2.75 -7.74 -1.64
C ASN A 381 -2.82 -7.03 -3.01
N LEU A 382 -3.95 -6.44 -3.45
CA LEU A 382 -4.13 -5.83 -4.78
C LEU A 382 -2.94 -5.01 -5.29
N ASN A 383 -2.56 -5.20 -6.55
CA ASN A 383 -1.56 -4.37 -7.22
C ASN A 383 -2.26 -3.25 -7.99
N VAL A 384 -2.18 -2.02 -7.49
CA VAL A 384 -2.87 -0.85 -8.07
C VAL A 384 -1.87 0.08 -8.74
N TRP A 385 -2.07 0.33 -10.03
CA TRP A 385 -1.23 1.19 -10.85
C TRP A 385 -1.92 2.51 -11.12
N LEU A 386 -1.42 3.58 -10.50
CA LEU A 386 -1.86 4.94 -10.78
C LEU A 386 -0.89 5.58 -11.77
N SER A 387 -1.39 6.17 -12.85
CA SER A 387 -0.56 6.88 -13.81
C SER A 387 -1.18 8.18 -14.27
N SER A 388 -0.33 9.12 -14.66
CA SER A 388 -0.77 10.33 -15.35
C SER A 388 -0.65 10.25 -16.88
N LYS A 389 -0.04 9.20 -17.43
CA LYS A 389 0.38 9.17 -18.84
C LYS A 389 0.40 7.78 -19.48
N VAL A 390 0.69 6.73 -18.71
CA VAL A 390 0.99 5.39 -19.25
C VAL A 390 -0.28 4.58 -19.52
N THR A 391 -1.25 4.64 -18.63
CA THR A 391 -2.52 3.91 -18.78
C THR A 391 -3.52 4.78 -19.52
N LYS A 392 -4.39 4.21 -20.36
CA LYS A 392 -5.36 4.99 -21.15
C LYS A 392 -6.58 5.46 -20.35
N LYS A 393 -7.13 4.58 -19.51
CA LYS A 393 -8.32 4.80 -18.68
C LYS A 393 -8.18 3.98 -17.38
N ALA A 394 -9.13 4.12 -16.47
CA ALA A 394 -9.27 3.17 -15.37
C ALA A 394 -9.69 1.79 -15.92
N SER A 395 -9.18 0.73 -15.30
CA SER A 395 -9.55 -0.66 -15.61
C SER A 395 -9.16 -1.61 -14.48
N ALA A 396 -9.91 -2.70 -14.33
CA ALA A 396 -9.67 -3.77 -13.35
C ALA A 396 -9.42 -5.12 -14.06
N PRO A 397 -8.27 -5.28 -14.72
CA PRO A 397 -8.00 -6.48 -15.51
C PRO A 397 -7.66 -7.70 -14.62
N MET A 398 -7.44 -7.54 -13.31
CA MET A 398 -7.17 -8.64 -12.36
C MET A 398 -6.03 -9.59 -12.80
N LEU A 399 -5.06 -9.08 -13.58
CA LEU A 399 -4.10 -9.91 -14.33
C LEU A 399 -3.18 -10.73 -13.43
N ARG A 400 -2.87 -10.23 -12.23
CA ARG A 400 -2.05 -10.97 -11.26
C ARG A 400 -2.74 -12.24 -10.76
N ARG A 401 -4.05 -12.38 -10.99
CA ARG A 401 -4.85 -13.51 -10.50
C ARG A 401 -5.17 -14.54 -11.57
N ILE A 402 -5.23 -14.11 -12.83
CA ILE A 402 -5.70 -14.93 -13.96
C ILE A 402 -4.55 -15.77 -14.55
N GLY A 403 -3.29 -15.48 -14.18
CA GLY A 403 -2.10 -16.21 -14.62
C GLY A 403 -1.69 -15.86 -16.05
N HIS A 404 -0.44 -16.16 -16.43
CA HIS A 404 0.18 -15.73 -17.70
C HIS A 404 -0.40 -16.45 -18.94
N THR A 405 -1.61 -16.07 -19.36
CA THR A 405 -2.19 -16.51 -20.65
C THR A 405 -1.82 -15.55 -21.78
N SER A 406 -2.06 -15.94 -23.04
CA SER A 406 -1.91 -15.05 -24.20
C SER A 406 -2.82 -13.81 -24.12
N ASP A 407 -3.95 -13.90 -23.41
CA ASP A 407 -4.87 -12.78 -23.17
C ASP A 407 -4.28 -11.73 -22.23
N VAL A 408 -3.42 -12.12 -21.28
CA VAL A 408 -2.69 -11.17 -20.43
C VAL A 408 -1.83 -10.23 -21.26
N VAL A 409 -1.13 -10.75 -22.27
CA VAL A 409 -0.27 -9.94 -23.14
C VAL A 409 -1.09 -8.91 -23.90
N LYS A 410 -2.24 -9.32 -24.47
CA LYS A 410 -3.12 -8.44 -25.23
C LYS A 410 -3.81 -7.42 -24.32
N ALA A 411 -4.21 -7.81 -23.10
CA ALA A 411 -4.78 -6.90 -22.12
C ALA A 411 -3.78 -5.81 -21.72
N ILE A 412 -2.52 -6.17 -21.49
CA ILE A 412 -1.43 -5.20 -21.25
C ILE A 412 -1.29 -4.22 -22.42
N GLN A 413 -1.28 -4.72 -23.66
CA GLN A 413 -1.21 -3.88 -24.86
C GLN A 413 -2.43 -2.96 -25.00
N LEU A 414 -3.63 -3.42 -24.65
CA LEU A 414 -4.81 -2.57 -24.68
C LEU A 414 -4.69 -1.41 -23.68
N MET A 415 -4.30 -1.74 -22.44
CA MET A 415 -4.22 -0.78 -21.32
C MET A 415 -3.12 0.26 -21.48
N LEU A 416 -1.93 -0.17 -21.90
CA LEU A 416 -0.75 0.69 -22.03
C LEU A 416 -0.61 1.28 -23.44
N GLY A 417 -1.25 0.69 -24.45
CA GLY A 417 -1.02 1.01 -25.86
C GLY A 417 0.05 0.13 -26.52
N VAL A 418 0.58 0.58 -27.66
CA VAL A 418 1.62 -0.17 -28.38
C VAL A 418 2.98 0.13 -27.77
N TRP A 419 3.54 -0.85 -27.07
CA TRP A 419 4.87 -0.78 -26.47
C TRP A 419 5.78 -1.82 -27.13
N GLY A 420 7.09 -1.57 -27.13
CA GLY A 420 8.08 -2.53 -27.62
C GLY A 420 8.05 -3.85 -26.83
N ALA A 421 8.39 -4.95 -27.49
CA ALA A 421 8.34 -6.31 -26.90
C ALA A 421 9.11 -6.41 -25.57
N ALA A 422 10.29 -5.80 -25.47
CA ALA A 422 11.10 -5.78 -24.26
C ALA A 422 10.37 -5.13 -23.06
N THR A 423 9.59 -4.07 -23.28
CA THR A 423 8.82 -3.43 -22.21
C THR A 423 7.67 -4.30 -21.73
N ILE A 424 6.99 -4.96 -22.67
CA ILE A 424 5.88 -5.86 -22.35
C ILE A 424 6.37 -7.02 -21.46
N GLU A 425 7.57 -7.56 -21.69
CA GLU A 425 8.15 -8.60 -20.84
C GLU A 425 8.42 -8.14 -19.39
N VAL A 426 8.76 -6.87 -19.17
CA VAL A 426 8.93 -6.32 -17.81
C VAL A 426 7.57 -6.20 -17.12
N VAL A 427 6.59 -5.60 -17.79
CA VAL A 427 5.25 -5.35 -17.25
C VAL A 427 4.51 -6.64 -16.90
N LYS A 428 4.71 -7.72 -17.66
CA LYS A 428 4.12 -9.04 -17.38
C LYS A 428 4.45 -9.60 -16.01
N LYS A 429 5.59 -9.22 -15.42
CA LYS A 429 6.04 -9.77 -14.13
C LYS A 429 5.51 -8.98 -12.93
N VAL A 430 5.02 -7.75 -13.15
CA VAL A 430 4.42 -6.87 -12.13
C VAL A 430 2.99 -6.49 -12.49
N VAL A 431 2.24 -7.38 -13.11
CA VAL A 431 0.93 -7.07 -13.67
C VAL A 431 -0.07 -6.45 -12.67
N PRO A 432 -0.83 -5.43 -13.09
CA PRO A 432 -1.82 -4.78 -12.24
C PRO A 432 -3.03 -5.68 -12.02
N ASP A 433 -3.62 -5.58 -10.82
CA ASP A 433 -5.02 -5.96 -10.62
C ASP A 433 -5.94 -4.82 -11.05
N ILE A 434 -5.53 -3.57 -10.80
CA ILE A 434 -6.23 -2.33 -11.17
C ILE A 434 -5.24 -1.34 -11.76
N THR A 435 -5.66 -0.62 -12.80
CA THR A 435 -4.96 0.53 -13.38
C THR A 435 -5.84 1.75 -13.35
N TYR A 436 -5.28 2.94 -13.20
CA TYR A 436 -6.03 4.19 -13.20
C TYR A 436 -5.21 5.31 -13.86
N ASN A 437 -5.75 5.91 -14.93
CA ASN A 437 -5.25 7.21 -15.40
C ASN A 437 -6.00 8.34 -14.70
N TYR A 438 -5.32 9.11 -13.86
CA TYR A 438 -5.93 10.16 -13.06
C TYR A 438 -5.89 11.56 -13.71
N VAL A 439 -5.52 11.64 -14.99
CA VAL A 439 -5.61 12.87 -15.79
C VAL A 439 -6.98 12.99 -16.43
N ARG A 440 -7.62 14.12 -16.20
CA ARG A 440 -8.85 14.51 -16.88
C ARG A 440 -8.77 15.96 -17.29
N ASN A 441 -8.97 16.24 -18.58
CA ASN A 441 -8.83 17.58 -19.16
C ASN A 441 -7.50 18.24 -18.75
N GLU A 442 -6.40 17.49 -18.89
CA GLU A 442 -5.03 17.93 -18.53
C GLU A 442 -4.79 18.23 -17.04
N ARG A 443 -5.75 17.93 -16.17
CA ARG A 443 -5.69 18.19 -14.73
C ARG A 443 -5.81 16.88 -13.93
N CYS A 444 -5.37 16.91 -12.68
CA CYS A 444 -5.61 15.80 -11.76
C CYS A 444 -7.12 15.71 -11.49
N GLU A 445 -7.68 14.50 -11.55
CA GLU A 445 -9.09 14.31 -11.25
C GLU A 445 -9.39 14.59 -9.77
N GLU A 446 -10.53 15.23 -9.49
CA GLU A 446 -10.96 15.57 -8.13
C GLU A 446 -11.36 14.34 -7.30
N PHE A 447 -11.33 14.49 -5.97
CA PHE A 447 -11.54 13.40 -5.02
C PHE A 447 -12.76 12.56 -5.35
N ASN A 448 -13.95 13.17 -5.48
CA ASN A 448 -15.20 12.43 -5.63
C ASN A 448 -15.23 11.56 -6.90
N LEU A 449 -14.66 12.06 -8.00
CA LEU A 449 -14.65 11.39 -9.29
C LEU A 449 -13.61 10.27 -9.31
N PHE A 450 -12.40 10.55 -8.81
CA PHE A 450 -11.35 9.56 -8.65
C PHE A 450 -11.80 8.42 -7.73
N PHE A 451 -12.38 8.78 -6.57
CA PHE A 451 -12.86 7.83 -5.58
C PHE A 451 -14.02 6.97 -6.13
N ARG A 452 -14.99 7.56 -6.83
CA ARG A 452 -16.07 6.81 -7.50
C ARG A 452 -15.51 5.76 -8.45
N THR A 453 -14.63 6.16 -9.34
CA THR A 453 -14.09 5.25 -10.36
C THR A 453 -13.19 4.20 -9.70
N MET A 454 -12.46 4.54 -8.63
CA MET A 454 -11.75 3.52 -7.85
C MET A 454 -12.71 2.50 -7.23
N LEU A 455 -13.88 2.91 -6.71
CA LEU A 455 -14.90 1.97 -6.24
C LEU A 455 -15.44 1.10 -7.37
N HIS A 456 -15.62 1.66 -8.56
CA HIS A 456 -16.00 0.91 -9.77
C HIS A 456 -14.99 -0.19 -10.11
N GLU A 457 -13.70 0.15 -10.19
CA GLU A 457 -12.65 -0.85 -10.47
C GLU A 457 -12.50 -1.88 -9.35
N LEU A 458 -12.70 -1.48 -8.10
CA LEU A 458 -12.68 -2.41 -6.97
C LEU A 458 -13.90 -3.34 -6.96
N ALA A 459 -15.06 -2.90 -7.46
CA ALA A 459 -16.26 -3.73 -7.58
C ALA A 459 -16.06 -4.89 -8.57
N HIS A 460 -15.28 -4.67 -9.64
CA HIS A 460 -14.79 -5.76 -10.48
C HIS A 460 -13.97 -6.78 -9.68
N GLY A 461 -13.12 -6.34 -8.76
CA GLY A 461 -12.42 -7.22 -7.81
C GLY A 461 -13.37 -8.04 -6.93
N VAL A 462 -14.45 -7.44 -6.43
CA VAL A 462 -15.52 -8.14 -5.67
C VAL A 462 -16.17 -9.25 -6.52
N HIS A 463 -16.47 -8.95 -7.78
CA HIS A 463 -17.05 -9.92 -8.69
C HIS A 463 -16.04 -11.02 -9.07
N TYR A 464 -14.78 -10.68 -9.29
CA TYR A 464 -13.69 -11.65 -9.48
C TYR A 464 -13.61 -12.67 -8.37
N ARG A 465 -13.70 -12.23 -7.12
CA ARG A 465 -13.67 -13.15 -5.98
C ARG A 465 -14.83 -14.14 -5.97
N LYS A 466 -15.99 -13.77 -6.54
CA LYS A 466 -17.17 -14.63 -6.63
C LYS A 466 -17.15 -15.57 -7.83
N ALA A 467 -16.81 -15.05 -9.00
CA ALA A 467 -16.92 -15.75 -10.28
C ALA A 467 -15.65 -16.53 -10.66
N GLY A 468 -14.48 -16.12 -10.16
CA GLY A 468 -13.21 -16.81 -10.34
C GLY A 468 -12.58 -16.68 -11.74
N ASN A 469 -11.45 -17.38 -11.91
CA ASN A 469 -10.56 -17.20 -13.06
C ASN A 469 -11.20 -17.48 -14.42
N ASN A 470 -12.01 -18.52 -14.54
CA ASN A 470 -12.56 -18.93 -15.84
C ASN A 470 -13.52 -17.87 -16.41
N TYR A 471 -14.39 -17.31 -15.56
CA TYR A 471 -15.26 -16.20 -15.94
C TYR A 471 -14.40 -15.02 -16.43
N TRP A 472 -13.45 -14.60 -15.60
CA TRP A 472 -12.66 -13.40 -15.86
C TRP A 472 -11.69 -13.51 -17.03
N ALA A 473 -11.13 -14.69 -17.29
CA ALA A 473 -10.32 -14.93 -18.49
C ALA A 473 -11.15 -14.66 -19.76
N SER A 474 -12.38 -15.19 -19.82
CA SER A 474 -13.27 -14.96 -20.97
C SER A 474 -13.83 -13.53 -21.02
N TYR A 475 -14.05 -12.88 -19.87
CA TYR A 475 -14.40 -11.45 -19.78
C TYR A 475 -13.31 -10.57 -20.41
N ILE A 476 -12.06 -10.78 -20.01
CA ILE A 476 -10.92 -10.03 -20.53
C ILE A 476 -10.73 -10.28 -22.03
N ALA A 477 -10.84 -11.54 -22.47
CA ALA A 477 -10.77 -11.88 -23.88
C ALA A 477 -11.81 -11.10 -24.71
N TYR A 478 -13.03 -10.93 -24.18
CA TYR A 478 -14.06 -10.10 -24.82
C TYR A 478 -13.66 -8.61 -24.85
N ILE A 479 -13.26 -8.02 -23.72
CA ILE A 479 -12.85 -6.60 -23.65
C ILE A 479 -11.69 -6.31 -24.62
N VAL A 480 -10.73 -7.22 -24.69
CA VAL A 480 -9.58 -7.14 -25.61
C VAL A 480 -10.04 -7.21 -27.06
N LYS A 481 -10.93 -8.14 -27.39
CA LYS A 481 -11.45 -8.33 -28.75
C LYS A 481 -12.19 -7.10 -29.25
N GLU A 482 -13.03 -6.50 -28.41
CA GLU A 482 -13.87 -5.35 -28.76
C GLU A 482 -13.17 -4.00 -28.54
N GLY A 483 -11.97 -3.99 -27.94
CA GLY A 483 -11.25 -2.77 -27.57
C GLY A 483 -11.97 -1.92 -26.50
N GLY A 484 -12.86 -2.54 -25.72
CA GLY A 484 -13.76 -1.89 -24.77
C GLY A 484 -15.03 -2.70 -24.54
N TYR A 485 -16.15 -2.02 -24.30
CA TYR A 485 -17.42 -2.66 -23.97
C TYR A 485 -18.16 -3.28 -25.18
N GLY A 486 -17.76 -2.91 -26.40
CA GLY A 486 -18.47 -3.28 -27.63
C GLY A 486 -19.81 -2.52 -27.80
N SER A 487 -20.63 -3.00 -28.72
CA SER A 487 -22.01 -2.54 -28.94
C SER A 487 -23.04 -3.52 -28.36
N HIS A 488 -24.28 -3.07 -28.11
CA HIS A 488 -25.38 -3.92 -27.61
C HIS A 488 -25.65 -5.18 -28.46
N ASN A 489 -25.27 -5.17 -29.74
CA ASN A 489 -25.46 -6.29 -30.66
C ASN A 489 -24.22 -7.20 -30.78
N SER A 490 -23.14 -6.94 -30.06
CA SER A 490 -21.89 -7.68 -30.20
C SER A 490 -22.01 -9.08 -29.61
N GLY A 491 -21.50 -10.09 -30.31
CA GLY A 491 -21.48 -11.46 -29.79
C GLY A 491 -20.69 -11.55 -28.48
N GLY A 492 -21.35 -11.94 -27.39
CA GLY A 492 -20.76 -12.02 -26.05
C GLY A 492 -20.97 -10.79 -25.16
N VAL A 493 -21.63 -9.73 -25.66
CA VAL A 493 -21.88 -8.48 -24.91
C VAL A 493 -22.59 -8.67 -23.58
N GLY A 494 -23.44 -9.69 -23.45
CA GLY A 494 -24.08 -10.04 -22.18
C GLY A 494 -23.08 -10.33 -21.06
N HIS A 495 -21.87 -10.83 -21.39
CA HIS A 495 -20.81 -11.07 -20.43
C HIS A 495 -20.24 -9.75 -19.89
N CYS A 496 -19.97 -8.79 -20.79
CA CYS A 496 -19.57 -7.43 -20.44
C CYS A 496 -20.66 -6.73 -19.62
N ALA A 497 -21.92 -6.81 -20.07
CA ALA A 497 -23.05 -6.17 -19.41
C ALA A 497 -23.19 -6.61 -17.95
N VAL A 498 -23.01 -7.91 -17.65
CA VAL A 498 -23.04 -8.40 -16.26
C VAL A 498 -21.90 -7.82 -15.43
N GLY A 499 -20.66 -7.86 -15.92
CA GLY A 499 -19.50 -7.36 -15.18
C GLY A 499 -19.58 -5.86 -14.90
N GLU A 500 -19.94 -5.08 -15.90
CA GLU A 500 -20.08 -3.62 -15.78
C GLU A 500 -21.32 -3.22 -14.97
N ALA A 501 -22.45 -3.94 -15.10
CA ALA A 501 -23.66 -3.63 -14.34
C ALA A 501 -23.40 -3.69 -12.83
N TRP A 502 -22.63 -4.70 -12.39
CA TRP A 502 -22.19 -4.79 -11.01
C TRP A 502 -21.34 -3.60 -10.57
N ALA A 503 -20.38 -3.20 -11.39
CA ALA A 503 -19.44 -2.14 -11.05
C ALA A 503 -20.12 -0.76 -10.97
N TYR A 504 -21.02 -0.42 -11.91
CA TYR A 504 -21.82 0.81 -11.86
C TYR A 504 -22.89 0.80 -10.77
N TYR A 505 -23.44 -0.36 -10.42
CA TYR A 505 -24.37 -0.47 -9.30
C TYR A 505 -23.66 -0.23 -7.96
N LEU A 506 -22.53 -0.91 -7.75
CA LEU A 506 -21.76 -0.76 -6.52
C LEU A 506 -21.12 0.62 -6.40
N ASP A 507 -20.54 1.20 -7.46
CA ASP A 507 -19.86 2.50 -7.34
C ASP A 507 -20.82 3.60 -6.86
N ASN A 508 -22.03 3.65 -7.39
CA ASN A 508 -23.06 4.62 -7.00
C ASN A 508 -23.60 4.32 -5.60
N THR A 509 -23.93 3.06 -5.32
CA THR A 509 -24.43 2.65 -4.00
C THR A 509 -23.40 2.99 -2.91
N PHE A 510 -22.13 2.65 -3.13
CA PHE A 510 -21.06 2.81 -2.15
C PHE A 510 -20.59 4.26 -2.04
N ARG A 511 -20.55 5.00 -3.15
CA ARG A 511 -20.33 6.47 -3.13
C ARG A 511 -21.41 7.16 -2.31
N ARG A 512 -22.68 6.78 -2.47
CA ARG A 512 -23.80 7.33 -1.70
C ARG A 512 -23.64 7.06 -0.20
N GLU A 513 -23.30 5.83 0.18
CA GLU A 513 -23.07 5.46 1.58
C GLU A 513 -21.85 6.16 2.20
N TYR A 514 -20.74 6.27 1.46
CA TYR A 514 -19.56 6.98 1.93
C TYR A 514 -19.88 8.46 2.23
N TYR A 515 -20.53 9.14 1.30
CA TYR A 515 -20.92 10.55 1.48
C TYR A 515 -22.07 10.75 2.47
N ALA A 516 -22.77 9.70 2.92
CA ALA A 516 -23.78 9.80 3.97
C ALA A 516 -23.17 10.06 5.35
N GLY A 517 -21.89 9.73 5.53
CA GLY A 517 -21.13 10.06 6.74
C GLY A 517 -20.73 11.54 6.86
N PHE A 518 -21.04 12.39 5.87
CA PHE A 518 -20.63 13.79 5.84
C PHE A 518 -21.84 14.73 5.79
N SER A 519 -21.79 15.79 6.60
CA SER A 519 -22.77 16.87 6.57
C SER A 519 -22.42 17.94 5.53
N GLY A 520 -23.44 18.62 4.99
CA GLY A 520 -23.29 19.78 4.09
C GLY A 520 -23.88 19.56 2.71
N ASN A 521 -24.16 20.67 2.01
CA ASN A 521 -24.89 20.65 0.73
C ASN A 521 -24.15 19.88 -0.38
N ILE A 522 -22.81 19.98 -0.45
CA ILE A 522 -22.05 19.30 -1.49
C ILE A 522 -22.10 17.77 -1.32
N ALA A 523 -21.88 17.27 -0.10
CA ALA A 523 -22.01 15.83 0.19
C ALA A 523 -23.45 15.33 -0.09
N ALA A 524 -24.47 16.12 0.27
CA ALA A 524 -25.85 15.81 -0.08
C ALA A 524 -26.08 15.75 -1.60
N ASN A 525 -25.52 16.70 -2.37
CA ASN A 525 -25.64 16.71 -3.82
C ASN A 525 -24.97 15.49 -4.47
N ILE A 526 -23.79 15.07 -4.00
CA ILE A 526 -23.11 13.87 -4.51
C ILE A 526 -23.95 12.60 -4.25
N ARG A 527 -24.61 12.52 -3.08
CA ARG A 527 -25.51 11.40 -2.77
C ARG A 527 -26.72 11.38 -3.69
N VAL A 528 -27.36 12.53 -3.90
CA VAL A 528 -28.51 12.66 -4.80
C VAL A 528 -28.11 12.36 -6.24
N GLU A 529 -26.93 12.80 -6.69
CA GLU A 529 -26.41 12.47 -8.02
C GLU A 529 -26.22 10.95 -8.18
N SER A 530 -25.65 10.28 -7.17
CA SER A 530 -25.44 8.83 -7.18
C SER A 530 -26.76 8.07 -7.23
N LEU A 531 -27.74 8.53 -6.46
CA LEU A 531 -29.08 7.95 -6.44
C LEU A 531 -29.78 8.13 -7.79
N ARG A 532 -29.80 9.36 -8.32
CA ARG A 532 -30.39 9.65 -9.64
C ARG A 532 -29.76 8.84 -10.76
N GLN A 533 -28.44 8.61 -10.72
CA GLN A 533 -27.79 7.77 -11.73
C GLN A 533 -28.29 6.32 -11.70
N LEU A 534 -28.72 5.81 -10.55
CA LEU A 534 -29.34 4.50 -10.42
C LEU A 534 -30.84 4.55 -10.78
N GLU A 535 -31.62 5.42 -10.13
CA GLU A 535 -33.08 5.52 -10.26
C GLU A 535 -33.53 5.99 -11.66
N ASN A 536 -32.82 6.96 -12.25
CA ASN A 536 -33.17 7.55 -13.53
C ASN A 536 -32.33 6.95 -14.68
N HIS A 537 -32.10 5.64 -14.67
CA HIS A 537 -31.37 4.94 -15.73
C HIS A 537 -32.29 4.63 -16.92
N THR A 538 -32.12 5.33 -18.05
CA THR A 538 -32.89 5.10 -19.27
C THR A 538 -32.21 4.02 -20.14
N PRO A 539 -32.83 2.85 -20.36
CA PRO A 539 -32.24 1.81 -21.19
C PRO A 539 -32.20 2.22 -22.66
N THR A 540 -31.03 2.18 -23.28
CA THR A 540 -30.86 2.48 -24.72
C THR A 540 -29.83 1.54 -25.34
N THR A 541 -29.81 1.41 -26.68
CA THR A 541 -28.84 0.56 -27.38
C THR A 541 -27.67 1.34 -27.99
N SER A 542 -27.71 2.68 -27.93
CA SER A 542 -26.80 3.59 -28.62
C SER A 542 -25.43 3.71 -27.96
N ALA A 543 -25.33 3.50 -26.65
CA ALA A 543 -24.10 3.60 -25.88
C ALA A 543 -24.09 2.61 -24.72
N PRO A 544 -22.90 2.15 -24.26
CA PRO A 544 -22.80 1.28 -23.09
C PRO A 544 -23.32 1.94 -21.82
N VAL A 545 -22.88 3.18 -21.57
CA VAL A 545 -23.28 3.97 -20.42
C VAL A 545 -22.88 5.42 -20.62
N ASN A 546 -23.84 6.32 -20.44
CA ASN A 546 -23.61 7.75 -20.26
C ASN A 546 -24.17 8.14 -18.89
N ARG A 547 -23.39 8.90 -18.11
CA ARG A 547 -23.78 9.37 -16.76
C ARG A 547 -23.94 10.89 -16.77
N PHE A 548 -25.06 11.34 -16.22
CA PHE A 548 -25.38 12.76 -16.03
C PHE A 548 -25.64 13.04 -14.55
N SER A 549 -25.80 14.31 -14.18
CA SER A 549 -26.16 14.67 -12.80
C SER A 549 -27.63 14.39 -12.46
N THR A 550 -28.47 14.22 -13.49
CA THR A 550 -29.92 14.00 -13.39
C THR A 550 -30.34 12.54 -13.59
N GLY A 551 -29.43 11.69 -14.07
CA GLY A 551 -29.73 10.32 -14.42
C GLY A 551 -28.60 9.65 -15.18
N SER A 552 -28.91 8.54 -15.82
CA SER A 552 -27.98 7.84 -16.71
C SER A 552 -28.73 7.18 -17.87
N GLU A 553 -28.01 6.72 -18.87
CA GLU A 553 -28.58 5.96 -19.99
C GLU A 553 -27.57 4.95 -20.51
N GLY A 554 -28.05 3.93 -21.22
CA GLY A 554 -27.21 2.97 -21.94
C GLY A 554 -27.75 1.55 -21.89
N TRP A 555 -26.99 0.62 -22.47
CA TRP A 555 -27.39 -0.79 -22.50
C TRP A 555 -26.89 -1.61 -21.30
N ILE A 556 -25.96 -1.09 -20.50
CA ILE A 556 -25.48 -1.77 -19.28
C ILE A 556 -26.54 -1.61 -18.18
N PRO A 557 -27.21 -2.69 -17.73
CA PRO A 557 -28.42 -2.59 -16.92
C PRO A 557 -28.10 -2.49 -15.42
N PHE A 558 -27.38 -1.45 -14.99
CA PHE A 558 -27.07 -1.26 -13.56
C PHE A 558 -28.21 -0.64 -12.77
N GLY A 559 -29.05 0.18 -13.40
CA GLY A 559 -30.33 0.66 -12.81
C GLY A 559 -31.25 -0.51 -12.49
N MET A 560 -31.29 -1.54 -13.35
CA MET A 560 -32.07 -2.76 -13.12
C MET A 560 -31.72 -3.43 -11.78
N LEU A 561 -30.46 -3.38 -11.35
CA LEU A 561 -30.05 -3.94 -10.07
C LEU A 561 -30.54 -3.08 -8.89
N HIS A 562 -30.66 -1.76 -9.08
CA HIS A 562 -31.27 -0.87 -8.10
C HIS A 562 -32.76 -1.11 -7.96
N ASP A 563 -33.50 -1.17 -9.07
CA ASP A 563 -34.95 -1.42 -9.12
C ASP A 563 -35.36 -2.80 -8.56
N MET A 564 -34.39 -3.68 -8.23
CA MET A 564 -34.69 -4.88 -7.45
C MET A 564 -34.83 -4.58 -5.95
N THR A 565 -34.34 -3.46 -5.47
CA THR A 565 -34.26 -3.09 -4.05
C THR A 565 -35.45 -2.26 -3.59
N ASP A 566 -36.04 -1.46 -4.48
CA ASP A 566 -37.10 -0.49 -4.25
C ASP A 566 -38.07 -0.43 -5.43
N THR A 567 -39.15 0.35 -5.27
CA THR A 567 -40.12 0.67 -6.32
C THR A 567 -40.46 2.15 -6.24
N GLY A 568 -40.81 2.78 -7.37
CA GLY A 568 -41.49 4.07 -7.40
C GLY A 568 -41.06 5.03 -8.49
N GLU A 569 -40.17 4.62 -9.40
CA GLU A 569 -39.58 5.49 -10.41
C GLU A 569 -40.48 5.64 -11.65
N THR A 570 -40.57 6.86 -12.18
CA THR A 570 -41.41 7.18 -13.34
C THR A 570 -40.62 7.22 -14.65
N ILE A 571 -39.75 6.23 -14.91
CA ILE A 571 -39.20 6.07 -16.26
C ILE A 571 -40.22 5.29 -17.09
N ALA A 572 -40.86 5.98 -18.04
CA ALA A 572 -41.95 5.39 -18.83
C ALA A 572 -41.59 4.09 -19.57
N SER A 573 -40.32 3.85 -19.87
CA SER A 573 -39.83 2.64 -20.55
C SER A 573 -39.47 1.48 -19.62
N VAL A 574 -39.41 1.70 -18.31
CA VAL A 574 -38.99 0.71 -17.31
C VAL A 574 -40.21 0.20 -16.54
N ASN A 575 -40.34 -1.12 -16.40
CA ASN A 575 -41.35 -1.74 -15.55
C ASN A 575 -40.75 -1.99 -14.17
N ASP A 576 -40.77 -0.96 -13.34
CA ASP A 576 -40.31 -1.01 -11.97
C ASP A 576 -41.44 -1.47 -11.02
N ALA A 577 -41.48 -2.78 -10.79
CA ALA A 577 -42.45 -3.44 -9.91
C ALA A 577 -41.80 -4.56 -9.07
N VAL A 578 -40.47 -4.49 -8.91
CA VAL A 578 -39.68 -5.43 -8.11
C VAL A 578 -39.22 -4.71 -6.85
N ASN A 579 -39.10 -5.35 -5.69
CA ASN A 579 -38.48 -4.72 -4.52
C ASN A 579 -38.03 -5.76 -3.49
N GLY A 580 -37.32 -5.28 -2.47
CA GLY A 580 -37.01 -6.06 -1.28
C GLY A 580 -35.93 -7.12 -1.49
N TYR A 581 -35.17 -7.03 -2.58
CA TYR A 581 -33.87 -7.67 -2.67
C TYR A 581 -32.83 -6.82 -1.93
N SER A 582 -31.97 -7.46 -1.15
CA SER A 582 -30.78 -6.81 -0.59
C SER A 582 -29.63 -6.83 -1.61
N VAL A 583 -28.63 -5.97 -1.42
CA VAL A 583 -27.36 -6.02 -2.18
C VAL A 583 -26.75 -7.43 -2.14
N SER A 584 -26.74 -8.07 -0.96
CA SER A 584 -26.28 -9.45 -0.81
C SER A 584 -27.16 -10.47 -1.54
N GLY A 585 -28.47 -10.25 -1.63
CA GLY A 585 -29.40 -11.07 -2.39
C GLY A 585 -29.10 -11.00 -3.88
N ILE A 586 -28.90 -9.80 -4.43
CA ILE A 586 -28.49 -9.59 -5.82
C ILE A 586 -27.10 -10.22 -6.06
N TYR A 587 -26.16 -10.05 -5.12
CA TYR A 587 -24.81 -10.58 -5.22
C TYR A 587 -24.73 -12.10 -5.40
N LYS A 588 -25.69 -12.86 -4.88
CA LYS A 588 -25.78 -14.31 -5.08
C LYS A 588 -25.83 -14.69 -6.57
N GLY A 589 -26.37 -13.82 -7.42
CA GLY A 589 -26.48 -14.03 -8.85
C GLY A 589 -25.16 -13.90 -9.62
N PHE A 590 -24.12 -13.27 -9.07
CA PHE A 590 -22.86 -13.00 -9.78
C PHE A 590 -21.88 -14.17 -9.76
N THR A 591 -22.38 -15.34 -10.17
CA THR A 591 -21.61 -16.59 -10.23
C THR A 591 -20.81 -16.72 -11.54
N SER A 592 -19.92 -17.71 -11.62
CA SER A 592 -19.18 -18.05 -12.84
C SER A 592 -20.08 -18.39 -14.04
N GLY A 593 -21.34 -18.75 -13.82
CA GLY A 593 -22.31 -19.06 -14.87
C GLY A 593 -23.06 -17.85 -15.44
N SER A 594 -22.93 -16.67 -14.84
CA SER A 594 -23.70 -15.47 -15.19
C SER A 594 -23.11 -14.72 -16.39
N THR A 595 -22.96 -15.40 -17.52
CA THR A 595 -22.34 -14.85 -18.73
C THR A 595 -23.31 -14.06 -19.62
N SER A 596 -24.54 -13.83 -19.16
CA SER A 596 -25.54 -12.99 -19.82
C SER A 596 -26.50 -12.43 -18.79
N VAL A 597 -27.16 -11.31 -19.10
CA VAL A 597 -28.13 -10.68 -18.18
C VAL A 597 -29.29 -11.64 -17.85
N SER A 598 -29.76 -12.43 -18.82
CA SER A 598 -30.76 -13.50 -18.58
C SER A 598 -30.30 -14.53 -17.54
N LYS A 599 -29.05 -15.01 -17.65
CA LYS A 599 -28.48 -15.97 -16.69
C LYS A 599 -28.25 -15.33 -15.33
N LEU A 600 -27.79 -14.08 -15.29
CA LEU A 600 -27.67 -13.30 -14.05
C LEU A 600 -29.01 -13.24 -13.33
N THR A 601 -30.07 -12.79 -14.01
CA THR A 601 -31.42 -12.69 -13.43
C THR A 601 -31.92 -14.04 -12.92
N SER A 602 -31.71 -15.11 -13.69
CA SER A 602 -32.08 -16.48 -13.27
C SER A 602 -31.33 -16.91 -12.00
N ASN A 603 -30.04 -16.59 -11.89
CA ASN A 603 -29.23 -16.91 -10.73
C ASN A 603 -29.59 -16.05 -9.51
N ILE A 604 -29.95 -14.77 -9.70
CA ILE A 604 -30.49 -13.92 -8.63
C ILE A 604 -31.81 -14.52 -8.11
N LEU A 605 -32.73 -14.90 -8.99
CA LEU A 605 -34.00 -15.52 -8.62
C LEU A 605 -33.78 -16.82 -7.83
N ALA A 606 -32.96 -17.73 -8.36
CA ALA A 606 -32.64 -18.99 -7.68
C ALA A 606 -32.03 -18.76 -6.29
N GLY A 607 -31.11 -17.78 -6.16
CA GLY A 607 -30.50 -17.42 -4.88
C GLY A 607 -31.44 -16.78 -3.86
N ASN A 608 -32.63 -16.35 -4.28
CA ASN A 608 -33.62 -15.66 -3.45
C ASN A 608 -35.01 -16.33 -3.52
N GLY A 609 -35.04 -17.66 -3.69
CA GLY A 609 -36.28 -18.45 -3.58
C GLY A 609 -37.31 -18.16 -4.68
N ASN A 610 -36.87 -17.68 -5.84
CA ASN A 610 -37.71 -17.28 -6.98
C ASN A 610 -38.79 -16.24 -6.62
N ARG A 611 -38.52 -15.40 -5.62
CA ARG A 611 -39.36 -14.24 -5.29
C ARG A 611 -39.62 -13.41 -6.55
N GLN A 612 -40.85 -12.90 -6.72
CA GLN A 612 -41.21 -11.96 -7.80
C GLN A 612 -40.77 -12.40 -9.22
N LEU A 613 -40.74 -13.71 -9.50
CA LEU A 613 -40.26 -14.29 -10.76
C LEU A 613 -40.78 -13.58 -12.02
N ASN A 614 -42.08 -13.34 -12.09
CA ASN A 614 -42.70 -12.69 -13.25
C ASN A 614 -42.30 -11.22 -13.35
N GLN A 615 -42.31 -10.49 -12.25
CA GLN A 615 -41.95 -9.07 -12.21
C GLN A 615 -40.48 -8.88 -12.57
N VAL A 616 -39.58 -9.69 -12.01
CA VAL A 616 -38.14 -9.65 -12.29
C VAL A 616 -37.85 -9.94 -13.76
N ASN A 617 -38.54 -10.90 -14.38
CA ASN A 617 -38.41 -11.16 -15.81
C ASN A 617 -38.94 -10.00 -16.68
N THR A 618 -40.01 -9.34 -16.23
CA THR A 618 -40.56 -8.15 -16.91
C THR A 618 -39.62 -6.95 -16.79
N LEU A 619 -39.07 -6.69 -15.60
CA LEU A 619 -38.06 -5.67 -15.33
C LEU A 619 -36.84 -5.86 -16.24
N ARG A 620 -36.28 -7.08 -16.29
CA ARG A 620 -35.15 -7.40 -17.18
C ARG A 620 -35.45 -7.06 -18.64
N LYS A 621 -36.64 -7.41 -19.13
CA LYS A 621 -37.07 -7.12 -20.51
C LYS A 621 -37.22 -5.62 -20.75
N SER A 622 -37.71 -4.85 -19.79
CA SER A 622 -37.85 -3.40 -19.93
C SER A 622 -36.49 -2.68 -20.01
N TYR A 623 -35.43 -3.30 -19.45
CA TYR A 623 -34.03 -2.87 -19.65
C TYR A 623 -33.40 -3.35 -20.97
N GLY A 624 -34.16 -3.98 -21.86
CA GLY A 624 -33.68 -4.40 -23.18
C GLY A 624 -32.89 -5.72 -23.19
N TRP A 625 -33.08 -6.59 -22.18
CA TRP A 625 -32.36 -7.86 -22.04
C TRP A 625 -33.24 -9.11 -22.00
#